data_AF-Q26EF9-F1
#
_entry.id   AF-Q26EF9-F1
#
_cell.length_a   1.000
_cell.length_b   1.000
_cell.length_c   1.000
_cell.angle_alpha   90.00
_cell.angle_beta   90.00
_cell.angle_gamma   90.00
#
_symmetry.space_group_name_H-M   'P 1'
#
loop_
_entity.id
_entity.type
_entity.pdbx_description
1 polymer ?
#
loop_
_entity_poly.entity_id
_entity_poly.type
_entity_poly.pdbx_seq_one_letter_code
_entity_poly.pdbx_strand_id
1 'polypeptide(L)'
;MNKNIKIERLISLLEKAEIIAENFSGEYLHHYHSPKEFKDEIRLSIKNLKNNDFEELNDIYNSFHKDSEWYDLTKIEGKEIGNKICSLTTELINGFESGNILELIKDFTSTVNKGVQILKTEYGVSDLLKGWHSGLYEQTGKLKDLGIEFYAFHGCGLALHFRNKKVDFDFAYVPEQRHDGFDLWRLHSFAQGQPKKYNKYLDKNNLEKDFKDLLKKEVICLPSQDNSPEQYFLISEIRKTMEMKNTNR
;
A
#
# COMPACT_ATOMS: atom_id res chain seq x y z
N MET A 1 21.38 11.61 -0.55
CA MET A 1 21.15 12.43 0.66
C MET A 1 20.41 11.56 1.67
N ASN A 2 20.89 11.50 2.93
CA ASN A 2 20.35 10.63 3.97
C ASN A 2 18.89 11.01 4.30
N LYS A 3 18.01 10.02 4.50
CA LYS A 3 16.59 10.18 4.81
C LYS A 3 16.35 11.08 6.03
N ASN A 4 17.14 10.94 7.09
CA ASN A 4 17.01 11.77 8.28
C ASN A 4 17.29 13.25 7.97
N ILE A 5 18.25 13.53 7.10
CA ILE A 5 18.58 14.89 6.65
C ILE A 5 17.42 15.50 5.86
N LYS A 6 16.70 14.69 5.05
CA LYS A 6 15.51 15.17 4.33
C LYS A 6 14.35 15.48 5.27
N ILE A 7 14.12 14.67 6.31
CA ILE A 7 13.09 14.92 7.33
C ILE A 7 13.43 16.17 8.15
N GLU A 8 14.66 16.33 8.61
CA GLU A 8 15.11 17.55 9.31
C GLU A 8 14.92 18.79 8.43
N ARG A 9 15.21 18.68 7.13
CA ARG A 9 14.98 19.76 6.17
C ARG A 9 13.49 20.06 5.99
N LEU A 10 12.62 19.04 5.95
CA LEU A 10 11.18 19.22 5.86
C LEU A 10 10.63 19.91 7.11
N ILE A 11 11.05 19.48 8.30
CA ILE A 11 10.69 20.11 9.59
C ILE A 11 11.09 21.59 9.58
N SER A 12 12.32 21.92 9.16
CA SER A 12 12.77 23.31 9.09
C SER A 12 11.96 24.17 8.10
N LEU A 13 11.45 23.58 7.01
CA LEU A 13 10.57 24.28 6.08
C LEU A 13 9.17 24.50 6.67
N LEU A 14 8.63 23.51 7.39
CA LEU A 14 7.34 23.62 8.09
C LEU A 14 7.39 24.66 9.21
N GLU A 15 8.48 24.74 9.97
CA GLU A 15 8.68 25.78 10.99
C GLU A 15 8.69 27.19 10.37
N LYS A 16 9.24 27.35 9.15
CA LYS A 16 9.15 28.62 8.42
C LYS A 16 7.74 28.89 7.91
N ALA A 17 7.03 27.85 7.45
CA ALA A 17 5.64 27.97 7.02
C ALA A 17 4.72 28.37 8.17
N GLU A 18 4.97 27.87 9.39
CA GLU A 18 4.26 28.25 10.61
C GLU A 18 4.41 29.75 10.91
N ILE A 19 5.63 30.28 10.84
CA ILE A 19 5.91 31.71 11.05
C ILE A 19 5.19 32.57 10.01
N ILE A 20 5.16 32.10 8.76
CA ILE A 20 4.44 32.78 7.68
C ILE A 20 2.94 32.77 7.99
N ALA A 21 2.37 31.60 8.33
CA ALA A 21 0.96 31.44 8.72
C ALA A 21 0.56 32.36 9.89
N GLU A 22 1.46 32.61 10.85
CA GLU A 22 1.22 33.47 12.01
C GLU A 22 1.00 34.95 11.66
N ASN A 23 1.56 35.42 10.55
CA ASN A 23 1.43 36.82 10.13
C ASN A 23 0.14 37.11 9.33
N PHE A 24 -0.74 36.13 9.11
CA PHE A 24 -1.97 36.33 8.36
C PHE A 24 -3.17 36.70 9.24
N SER A 25 -3.81 37.81 8.88
CA SER A 25 -5.12 38.23 9.36
C SER A 25 -6.13 38.16 8.21
N GLY A 26 -6.72 36.98 7.99
CA GLY A 26 -7.79 36.75 7.01
C GLY A 26 -8.95 35.99 7.67
N GLU A 27 -10.18 36.26 7.24
CA GLU A 27 -11.39 35.82 7.96
C GLU A 27 -11.98 34.49 7.50
N TYR A 28 -11.55 33.92 6.36
CA TYR A 28 -12.13 32.66 5.87
C TYR A 28 -11.20 31.90 4.92
N LEU A 29 -11.08 30.59 5.13
CA LEU A 29 -10.51 29.62 4.18
C LEU A 29 -11.59 28.57 3.90
N HIS A 30 -11.57 27.95 2.72
CA HIS A 30 -12.64 27.01 2.35
C HIS A 30 -12.65 25.75 3.25
N HIS A 31 -11.48 25.32 3.75
CA HIS A 31 -11.27 24.13 4.60
C HIS A 31 -10.88 24.50 6.03
N TYR A 32 -10.33 25.70 6.26
CA TYR A 32 -10.03 26.18 7.61
C TYR A 32 -10.91 27.36 8.02
N HIS A 33 -11.42 27.33 9.24
CA HIS A 33 -12.21 28.41 9.81
C HIS A 33 -11.35 29.63 10.17
N SER A 34 -10.02 29.48 10.25
CA SER A 34 -9.11 30.60 10.49
C SER A 34 -7.64 30.28 10.13
N PRO A 35 -6.79 31.30 9.91
CA PRO A 35 -5.33 31.13 9.83
C PRO A 35 -4.72 30.44 11.05
N LYS A 36 -5.37 30.57 12.23
CA LYS A 36 -4.94 29.89 13.46
C LYS A 36 -5.09 28.37 13.36
N GLU A 37 -6.18 27.89 12.77
CA GLU A 37 -6.43 26.46 12.61
C GLU A 37 -5.40 25.82 11.68
N PHE A 38 -5.10 26.46 10.56
CA PHE A 38 -4.03 26.02 9.66
C PHE A 38 -2.64 26.02 10.33
N LYS A 39 -2.35 27.02 11.18
CA LYS A 39 -1.13 27.04 11.98
C LYS A 39 -1.06 25.85 12.95
N ASP A 40 -2.17 25.54 13.61
CA ASP A 40 -2.24 24.43 14.56
C ASP A 40 -2.07 23.07 13.85
N GLU A 41 -2.53 22.94 12.60
CA GLU A 41 -2.23 21.78 11.74
C GLU A 41 -0.74 21.66 11.43
N ILE A 42 -0.09 22.74 10.96
CA ILE A 42 1.36 22.72 10.70
C ILE A 42 2.14 22.30 11.95
N ARG A 43 1.75 22.80 13.13
CA ARG A 43 2.36 22.42 14.42
C ARG A 43 2.19 20.94 14.73
N LEU A 44 1.00 20.40 14.46
CA LEU A 44 0.72 18.98 14.64
C LEU A 44 1.61 18.15 13.69
N SER A 45 1.71 18.53 12.42
CA SER A 45 2.59 17.85 11.46
C SER A 45 4.05 17.87 11.87
N ILE A 46 4.56 19.02 12.36
CA ILE A 46 5.93 19.13 12.90
C ILE A 46 6.13 18.16 14.07
N LYS A 47 5.18 18.12 15.01
CA LYS A 47 5.24 17.22 16.18
C LYS A 47 5.24 15.75 15.76
N ASN A 48 4.40 15.38 14.81
CA ASN A 48 4.29 14.02 14.29
C ASN A 48 5.60 13.58 13.60
N LEU A 49 6.15 14.43 12.73
CA LEU A 49 7.46 14.17 12.10
C LEU A 49 8.60 14.03 13.11
N LYS A 50 8.64 14.87 14.16
CA LYS A 50 9.66 14.76 15.24
C LYS A 50 9.54 13.45 16.02
N ASN A 51 8.34 12.85 16.07
CA ASN A 51 8.09 11.56 16.68
C ASN A 51 8.27 10.37 15.72
N ASN A 52 8.79 10.61 14.50
CA ASN A 52 8.92 9.62 13.42
C ASN A 52 7.58 9.03 12.93
N ASP A 53 6.49 9.78 13.07
CA ASP A 53 5.24 9.46 12.40
C ASP A 53 5.28 10.03 10.98
N PHE A 54 5.34 9.13 10.00
CA PHE A 54 5.50 9.46 8.59
C PHE A 54 4.21 9.29 7.79
N GLU A 55 3.12 8.84 8.41
CA GLU A 55 1.79 8.80 7.77
C GLU A 55 1.34 10.24 7.42
N GLU A 56 1.77 11.20 8.25
CA GLU A 56 1.62 12.64 8.11
C GLU A 56 2.13 13.23 6.78
N LEU A 57 3.02 12.54 6.05
CA LEU A 57 3.59 13.07 4.81
C LEU A 57 2.51 13.33 3.75
N ASN A 58 1.46 12.52 3.70
CA ASN A 58 0.37 12.73 2.73
C ASN A 58 -0.46 13.98 3.07
N ASP A 59 -0.71 14.21 4.35
CA ASP A 59 -1.46 15.39 4.81
C ASP A 59 -0.65 16.66 4.53
N ILE A 60 0.65 16.64 4.83
CA ILE A 60 1.58 17.73 4.45
C ILE A 60 1.57 17.95 2.93
N TYR A 61 1.57 16.90 2.12
CA TYR A 61 1.54 17.06 0.66
C TYR A 61 0.27 17.78 0.22
N ASN A 62 -0.89 17.37 0.75
CA ASN A 62 -2.18 17.96 0.40
C ASN A 62 -2.25 19.43 0.83
N SER A 63 -1.79 19.75 2.05
CA SER A 63 -1.82 21.11 2.60
C SER A 63 -0.91 22.09 1.85
N PHE A 64 0.12 21.62 1.14
CA PHE A 64 1.05 22.45 0.35
C PHE A 64 1.03 22.17 -1.16
N HIS A 65 0.05 21.44 -1.67
CA HIS A 65 -0.11 21.22 -3.10
C HIS A 65 -0.42 22.54 -3.83
N LYS A 66 -0.06 22.67 -5.11
CA LYS A 66 -0.23 23.92 -5.90
C LYS A 66 -1.67 24.47 -5.95
N ASP A 67 -2.65 23.61 -5.69
CA ASP A 67 -4.08 23.91 -5.68
C ASP A 67 -4.63 24.00 -4.24
N SER A 68 -3.75 24.04 -3.23
CA SER A 68 -4.12 24.11 -1.82
C SER A 68 -4.30 25.55 -1.34
N GLU A 69 -5.02 25.67 -0.22
CA GLU A 69 -5.33 26.95 0.42
C GLU A 69 -4.08 27.71 0.87
N TRP A 70 -2.94 27.03 0.99
CA TRP A 70 -1.64 27.66 1.25
C TRP A 70 -1.28 28.72 0.21
N TYR A 71 -1.52 28.43 -1.08
CA TYR A 71 -1.15 29.37 -2.15
C TYR A 71 -2.11 30.57 -2.21
N ASP A 72 -3.37 30.36 -1.85
CA ASP A 72 -4.36 31.42 -1.75
C ASP A 72 -4.06 32.35 -0.55
N LEU A 73 -3.62 31.76 0.57
CA LEU A 73 -3.23 32.48 1.78
C LEU A 73 -2.00 33.35 1.58
N THR A 74 -0.93 32.74 1.08
CA THR A 74 0.41 33.28 1.27
C THR A 74 0.96 34.04 0.07
N LYS A 75 0.20 34.03 -1.04
CA LYS A 75 0.55 34.71 -2.29
C LYS A 75 2.01 34.41 -2.67
N ILE A 76 2.80 35.44 -2.99
CA ILE A 76 4.18 35.29 -3.45
C ILE A 76 5.11 34.81 -2.31
N GLU A 77 4.87 35.24 -1.07
CA GLU A 77 5.77 35.01 0.06
C GLU A 77 5.79 33.54 0.50
N GLY A 78 4.63 32.87 0.57
CA GLY A 78 4.60 31.44 0.90
C GLY A 78 4.67 30.53 -0.33
N LYS A 79 4.50 31.04 -1.56
CA LYS A 79 4.65 30.23 -2.79
C LYS A 79 6.01 29.54 -2.87
N GLU A 80 7.10 30.22 -2.53
CA GLU A 80 8.44 29.62 -2.60
C GLU A 80 8.61 28.49 -1.57
N ILE A 81 8.15 28.71 -0.34
CA ILE A 81 8.23 27.71 0.74
C ILE A 81 7.29 26.54 0.48
N GLY A 82 6.05 26.79 0.04
CA GLY A 82 5.10 25.74 -0.31
C GLY A 82 5.60 24.84 -1.42
N ASN A 83 6.22 25.40 -2.47
CA ASN A 83 6.82 24.59 -3.53
C ASN A 83 7.97 23.72 -3.02
N LYS A 84 8.83 24.26 -2.13
CA LYS A 84 9.92 23.50 -1.51
C LYS A 84 9.40 22.38 -0.62
N ILE A 85 8.35 22.63 0.16
CA ILE A 85 7.68 21.63 1.00
C ILE A 85 7.07 20.56 0.12
N CYS A 86 6.21 20.92 -0.83
CA CYS A 86 5.55 19.97 -1.73
C CYS A 86 6.54 19.09 -2.50
N SER A 87 7.61 19.68 -3.06
CA SER A 87 8.67 18.93 -3.75
C SER A 87 9.38 17.96 -2.82
N LEU A 88 9.76 18.39 -1.61
CA LEU A 88 10.50 17.55 -0.68
C LEU A 88 9.61 16.45 -0.09
N THR A 89 8.35 16.75 0.20
CA THR A 89 7.35 15.79 0.65
C THR A 89 7.07 14.76 -0.45
N THR A 90 6.97 15.17 -1.72
CA THR A 90 6.85 14.25 -2.86
C THR A 90 8.07 13.32 -2.97
N GLU A 91 9.30 13.85 -2.83
CA GLU A 91 10.51 13.03 -2.81
C GLU A 91 10.55 12.06 -1.61
N LEU A 92 10.05 12.50 -0.46
CA LEU A 92 9.96 11.67 0.74
C LEU A 92 8.92 10.59 0.54
N ILE A 93 7.68 10.92 0.19
CA ILE A 93 6.60 9.98 -0.14
C ILE A 93 7.10 8.96 -1.15
N ASN A 94 7.64 9.39 -2.31
CA ASN A 94 8.18 8.46 -3.31
C ASN A 94 9.36 7.61 -2.79
N GLY A 95 10.16 8.14 -1.86
CA GLY A 95 11.23 7.40 -1.18
C GLY A 95 10.76 6.50 -0.03
N PHE A 96 9.56 6.72 0.51
CA PHE A 96 8.85 5.88 1.48
C PHE A 96 7.94 4.85 0.78
N GLU A 97 7.51 5.15 -0.44
CA GLU A 97 6.68 4.34 -1.33
C GLU A 97 7.50 3.42 -2.24
N SER A 98 8.83 3.46 -2.20
CA SER A 98 9.64 2.39 -2.79
C SER A 98 9.89 1.31 -1.74
N GLY A 99 9.06 0.26 -1.74
CA GLY A 99 9.36 -0.98 -1.05
C GLY A 99 9.08 -0.97 0.46
N ASN A 100 7.92 -0.45 0.86
CA ASN A 100 7.34 -0.79 2.17
C ASN A 100 6.48 -2.06 2.08
N ILE A 101 6.29 -2.74 3.20
CA ILE A 101 5.73 -4.10 3.23
C ILE A 101 4.25 -4.10 2.85
N LEU A 102 3.53 -3.02 3.16
CA LEU A 102 2.12 -2.90 2.81
C LEU A 102 1.95 -2.77 1.30
N GLU A 103 2.83 -2.02 0.64
CA GLU A 103 2.89 -1.94 -0.81
C GLU A 103 3.24 -3.30 -1.43
N LEU A 104 4.22 -4.03 -0.88
CA LEU A 104 4.55 -5.39 -1.32
C LEU A 104 3.33 -6.32 -1.26
N ILE A 105 2.58 -6.29 -0.15
CA ILE A 105 1.35 -7.09 0.04
C ILE A 105 0.27 -6.66 -0.96
N LYS A 106 0.03 -5.36 -1.14
CA LYS A 106 -0.97 -4.85 -2.10
C LYS A 106 -0.63 -5.22 -3.53
N ASP A 107 0.64 -5.12 -3.94
CA ASP A 107 1.07 -5.51 -5.28
C ASP A 107 1.00 -7.02 -5.49
N PHE A 108 1.34 -7.81 -4.48
CA PHE A 108 1.19 -9.26 -4.49
C PHE A 108 -0.28 -9.64 -4.71
N THR A 109 -1.16 -9.22 -3.81
CA THR A 109 -2.60 -9.54 -3.82
C THR A 109 -3.30 -9.03 -5.08
N SER A 110 -2.98 -7.83 -5.56
CA SER A 110 -3.49 -7.28 -6.82
C SER A 110 -3.04 -8.12 -8.03
N THR A 111 -1.78 -8.55 -8.05
CA THR A 111 -1.26 -9.43 -9.12
C THR A 111 -1.94 -10.79 -9.10
N VAL A 112 -2.14 -11.38 -7.91
CA VAL A 112 -2.90 -12.63 -7.76
C VAL A 112 -4.32 -12.46 -8.27
N ASN A 113 -5.04 -11.43 -7.80
CA ASN A 113 -6.43 -11.21 -8.20
C ASN A 113 -6.56 -11.02 -9.71
N LYS A 114 -5.67 -10.23 -10.34
CA LYS A 114 -5.64 -10.06 -11.80
C LYS A 114 -5.51 -11.42 -12.51
N GLY A 115 -4.56 -12.23 -12.06
CA GLY A 115 -4.34 -13.56 -12.62
C GLY A 115 -5.56 -14.47 -12.50
N VAL A 116 -6.13 -14.55 -11.30
CA VAL A 116 -7.35 -15.33 -11.03
C VAL A 116 -8.51 -14.89 -11.92
N GLN A 117 -8.75 -13.58 -12.08
CA GLN A 117 -9.84 -13.09 -12.93
C GLN A 117 -9.63 -13.42 -14.40
N ILE A 118 -8.39 -13.36 -14.91
CA ILE A 118 -8.07 -13.78 -16.28
C ILE A 118 -8.43 -15.25 -16.48
N LEU A 119 -7.94 -16.15 -15.62
CA LEU A 119 -8.21 -17.59 -15.77
C LEU A 119 -9.69 -17.92 -15.58
N LYS A 120 -10.40 -17.29 -14.64
CA LYS A 120 -11.84 -17.50 -14.44
C LYS A 120 -12.65 -17.09 -15.67
N THR A 121 -12.28 -15.97 -16.29
CA THR A 121 -12.94 -15.48 -17.50
C THR A 121 -12.64 -16.38 -18.69
N GLU A 122 -11.37 -16.74 -18.90
CA GLU A 122 -10.93 -17.59 -20.00
C GLU A 122 -11.60 -18.98 -19.96
N TYR A 123 -11.65 -19.60 -18.79
CA TYR A 123 -12.24 -20.94 -18.64
C TYR A 123 -13.73 -20.94 -18.29
N GLY A 124 -14.35 -19.77 -18.12
CA GLY A 124 -15.75 -19.66 -17.78
C GLY A 124 -16.12 -20.33 -16.44
N VAL A 125 -15.23 -20.27 -15.44
CA VAL A 125 -15.41 -20.93 -14.13
C VAL A 125 -15.41 -19.94 -12.97
N SER A 126 -16.14 -20.28 -11.91
CA SER A 126 -16.12 -19.55 -10.65
C SER A 126 -15.08 -20.08 -9.64
N ASP A 127 -14.68 -21.36 -9.75
CA ASP A 127 -13.73 -22.04 -8.87
C ASP A 127 -12.60 -22.68 -9.69
N LEU A 128 -11.40 -22.10 -9.60
CA LEU A 128 -10.26 -22.53 -10.40
C LEU A 128 -9.66 -23.86 -9.94
N LEU A 129 -9.70 -24.16 -8.65
CA LEU A 129 -9.16 -25.43 -8.15
C LEU A 129 -10.07 -26.58 -8.52
N LYS A 130 -11.39 -26.39 -8.39
CA LYS A 130 -12.36 -27.42 -8.77
C LYS A 130 -12.27 -27.73 -10.26
N GLY A 131 -12.22 -26.72 -11.12
CA GLY A 131 -12.10 -26.91 -12.57
C GLY A 131 -10.83 -27.66 -12.97
N TRP A 132 -9.69 -27.35 -12.32
CA TRP A 132 -8.44 -28.07 -12.56
C TRP A 132 -8.53 -29.53 -12.08
N HIS A 133 -8.94 -29.77 -10.84
CA HIS A 133 -9.04 -31.13 -10.29
C HIS A 133 -10.05 -32.01 -11.05
N SER A 134 -11.07 -31.43 -11.68
CA SER A 134 -12.01 -32.16 -12.53
C SER A 134 -11.51 -32.39 -13.97
N GLY A 135 -10.33 -31.85 -14.34
CA GLY A 135 -9.76 -31.98 -15.68
C GLY A 135 -10.41 -31.07 -16.73
N LEU A 136 -11.08 -29.98 -16.34
CA LEU A 136 -11.68 -29.04 -17.28
C LEU A 136 -10.63 -28.27 -18.10
N TYR A 137 -9.45 -28.07 -17.53
CA TYR A 137 -8.28 -27.50 -18.18
C TYR A 137 -7.01 -28.09 -17.59
N GLU A 138 -5.92 -27.95 -18.34
CA GLU A 138 -4.62 -28.54 -18.01
C GLU A 138 -4.01 -27.90 -16.75
N GLN A 139 -3.24 -28.69 -16.01
CA GLN A 139 -2.48 -28.25 -14.83
C GLN A 139 -1.52 -27.11 -15.15
N THR A 140 -0.92 -27.12 -16.34
CA THR A 140 0.02 -26.09 -16.77
C THR A 140 -0.38 -25.60 -18.16
N GLY A 141 -0.20 -24.31 -18.44
CA GLY A 141 -0.54 -23.78 -19.76
C GLY A 141 -0.01 -22.37 -19.97
N LYS A 142 -0.42 -21.74 -21.06
CA LYS A 142 -0.01 -20.38 -21.46
C LYS A 142 -1.21 -19.62 -21.99
N LEU A 143 -1.38 -18.37 -21.58
CA LEU A 143 -2.41 -17.46 -22.07
C LEU A 143 -1.74 -16.14 -22.49
N LYS A 144 -0.82 -16.24 -23.46
CA LYS A 144 0.07 -15.14 -23.85
C LYS A 144 -0.69 -13.91 -24.31
N ASP A 145 -1.78 -14.11 -25.05
CA ASP A 145 -2.63 -13.02 -25.56
C ASP A 145 -3.35 -12.26 -24.44
N LEU A 146 -3.48 -12.88 -23.26
CA LEU A 146 -4.02 -12.29 -22.03
C LEU A 146 -2.92 -11.83 -21.06
N GLY A 147 -1.65 -11.91 -21.48
CA GLY A 147 -0.49 -11.44 -20.72
C GLY A 147 0.07 -12.45 -19.71
N ILE A 148 -0.41 -13.70 -19.68
CA ILE A 148 0.14 -14.78 -18.84
C ILE A 148 1.06 -15.63 -19.71
N GLU A 149 2.37 -15.53 -19.48
CA GLU A 149 3.37 -16.30 -20.23
C GLU A 149 3.30 -17.79 -19.91
N PHE A 150 2.96 -18.10 -18.65
CA PHE A 150 2.82 -19.46 -18.13
C PHE A 150 1.98 -19.47 -16.85
N TYR A 151 1.18 -20.50 -16.65
CA TYR A 151 0.55 -20.82 -15.38
C TYR A 151 0.82 -22.28 -15.00
N ALA A 152 0.86 -22.58 -13.70
CA ALA A 152 0.98 -23.94 -13.17
C ALA A 152 0.20 -24.09 -11.86
N PHE A 153 -0.81 -24.95 -11.86
CA PHE A 153 -1.50 -25.38 -10.66
C PHE A 153 -0.64 -26.39 -9.88
N HIS A 154 -0.70 -26.32 -8.55
CA HIS A 154 0.00 -27.22 -7.62
C HIS A 154 -0.81 -27.34 -6.34
N GLY A 155 -0.80 -28.48 -5.63
CA GLY A 155 -1.46 -28.62 -4.32
C GLY A 155 -2.83 -27.92 -4.23
N CYS A 156 -2.94 -26.88 -3.41
CA CYS A 156 -4.11 -25.99 -3.32
C CYS A 156 -3.85 -24.58 -3.87
N GLY A 157 -2.90 -24.40 -4.78
CA GLY A 157 -2.42 -23.12 -5.28
C GLY A 157 -2.17 -23.04 -6.78
N LEU A 158 -1.65 -21.88 -7.19
CA LEU A 158 -1.40 -21.52 -8.58
C LEU A 158 -0.20 -20.58 -8.67
N ALA A 159 0.77 -20.97 -9.51
CA ALA A 159 1.88 -20.12 -9.93
C ALA A 159 1.56 -19.47 -11.28
N LEU A 160 1.81 -18.16 -11.39
CA LEU A 160 1.60 -17.35 -12.58
C LEU A 160 2.86 -16.59 -12.96
N HIS A 161 3.24 -16.67 -14.24
CA HIS A 161 4.33 -15.90 -14.80
C HIS A 161 3.76 -14.86 -15.78
N PHE A 162 3.97 -13.59 -15.45
CA PHE A 162 3.81 -12.47 -16.35
C PHE A 162 5.19 -12.06 -16.89
N ARG A 163 5.20 -11.26 -17.96
CA ARG A 163 6.44 -10.79 -18.61
C ARG A 163 7.47 -10.15 -17.66
N ASN A 164 7.01 -9.45 -16.63
CA ASN A 164 7.85 -8.69 -15.71
C ASN A 164 7.78 -9.13 -14.24
N LYS A 165 6.97 -10.15 -13.92
CA LYS A 165 6.82 -10.63 -12.54
C LYS A 165 6.23 -12.03 -12.48
N LYS A 166 6.52 -12.72 -11.39
CA LYS A 166 5.98 -14.05 -11.07
C LYS A 166 5.28 -13.96 -9.73
N VAL A 167 4.19 -14.71 -9.58
CA VAL A 167 3.48 -14.82 -8.32
C VAL A 167 3.07 -16.27 -8.08
N ASP A 168 3.26 -16.73 -6.86
CA ASP A 168 2.90 -18.07 -6.37
C ASP A 168 2.05 -17.87 -5.12
N PHE A 169 0.86 -18.45 -5.13
CA PHE A 169 -0.12 -18.30 -4.06
C PHE A 169 -0.91 -19.59 -3.88
N ASP A 170 -1.40 -19.81 -2.66
CA ASP A 170 -2.36 -20.85 -2.37
C ASP A 170 -3.75 -20.23 -2.24
N PHE A 171 -4.78 -20.96 -2.65
CA PHE A 171 -6.13 -20.63 -2.26
C PHE A 171 -6.33 -21.00 -0.78
N ALA A 172 -7.09 -20.18 -0.08
CA ALA A 172 -7.47 -20.39 1.31
C ALA A 172 -9.00 -20.42 1.44
N TYR A 173 -9.52 -20.78 2.61
CA TYR A 173 -10.96 -20.85 2.82
C TYR A 173 -11.37 -20.13 4.11
N VAL A 174 -11.80 -18.87 4.03
CA VAL A 174 -12.23 -18.10 5.22
C VAL A 174 -13.27 -17.01 4.88
N PRO A 175 -14.59 -17.21 5.10
CA PRO A 175 -15.36 -18.47 5.20
C PRO A 175 -15.73 -19.06 3.82
N GLU A 176 -15.14 -18.53 2.75
CA GLU A 176 -15.29 -18.95 1.35
C GLU A 176 -13.91 -19.04 0.72
N GLN A 177 -13.82 -19.59 -0.50
CA GLN A 177 -12.54 -19.65 -1.22
C GLN A 177 -12.00 -18.23 -1.45
N ARG A 178 -10.77 -18.01 -0.98
CA ARG A 178 -10.00 -16.77 -1.13
C ARG A 178 -8.68 -17.07 -1.85
N HIS A 179 -8.11 -16.04 -2.45
CA HIS A 179 -6.81 -16.08 -3.13
C HIS A 179 -5.93 -14.88 -2.76
N ASP A 180 -6.32 -14.10 -1.75
CA ASP A 180 -5.59 -12.92 -1.29
C ASP A 180 -4.78 -13.17 -0.01
N GLY A 181 -4.64 -14.44 0.38
CA GLY A 181 -3.79 -14.85 1.49
C GLY A 181 -2.31 -14.87 1.09
N PHE A 182 -1.45 -14.57 2.06
CA PHE A 182 0.00 -14.49 1.85
C PHE A 182 0.77 -14.93 3.10
N ASP A 183 2.03 -15.27 2.92
CA ASP A 183 2.96 -15.57 3.99
C ASP A 183 4.33 -14.94 3.68
N LEU A 184 5.26 -15.03 4.63
CA LEU A 184 6.60 -14.48 4.48
C LEU A 184 7.34 -15.05 3.27
N TRP A 185 7.19 -16.34 2.99
CA TRP A 185 7.88 -17.00 1.89
C TRP A 185 7.37 -16.51 0.52
N ARG A 186 6.04 -16.40 0.37
CA ARG A 186 5.40 -15.90 -0.85
C ARG A 186 5.72 -14.44 -1.11
N LEU A 187 5.71 -13.61 -0.07
CA LEU A 187 6.10 -12.20 -0.18
C LEU A 187 7.59 -12.06 -0.53
N HIS A 188 8.46 -12.88 0.06
CA HIS A 188 9.90 -12.89 -0.27
C HIS A 188 10.12 -13.28 -1.74
N SER A 189 9.50 -14.37 -2.20
CA SER A 189 9.56 -14.84 -3.59
C SER A 189 9.06 -13.78 -4.58
N PHE A 190 7.96 -13.10 -4.26
CA PHE A 190 7.43 -12.02 -5.09
C PHE A 190 8.36 -10.81 -5.14
N ALA A 191 8.98 -10.44 -4.01
CA ALA A 191 9.99 -9.38 -3.94
C ALA A 191 11.24 -9.72 -4.78
N GLN A 192 11.69 -10.99 -4.76
CA GLN A 192 12.80 -11.46 -5.59
C GLN A 192 12.52 -11.33 -7.10
N GLY A 193 11.26 -11.43 -7.53
CA GLY A 193 10.87 -11.18 -8.91
C GLY A 193 10.96 -9.71 -9.33
N GLN A 194 11.09 -8.78 -8.37
CA GLN A 194 11.06 -7.33 -8.58
C GLN A 194 12.14 -6.61 -7.75
N PRO A 195 13.43 -6.99 -7.88
CA PRO A 195 14.49 -6.59 -6.96
C PRO A 195 14.78 -5.09 -6.99
N LYS A 196 14.47 -4.40 -8.11
CA LYS A 196 14.62 -2.93 -8.19
C LYS A 196 13.61 -2.20 -7.30
N LYS A 197 12.40 -2.74 -7.13
CA LYS A 197 11.31 -2.14 -6.37
C LYS A 197 11.36 -2.52 -4.90
N TYR A 198 11.65 -3.79 -4.61
CA TYR A 198 11.61 -4.37 -3.26
C TYR A 198 12.98 -4.81 -2.74
N ASN A 199 14.04 -4.06 -3.05
CA ASN A 199 15.42 -4.40 -2.67
C ASN A 199 15.57 -4.66 -1.15
N LYS A 200 14.87 -3.88 -0.32
CA LYS A 200 14.84 -3.98 1.15
C LYS A 200 14.43 -5.38 1.62
N TYR A 201 13.47 -5.98 0.93
CA TYR A 201 12.89 -7.27 1.28
C TYR A 201 13.58 -8.45 0.61
N LEU A 202 14.68 -8.22 -0.12
CA LEU A 202 15.60 -9.31 -0.48
C LEU A 202 16.31 -9.86 0.77
N ASP A 203 16.54 -8.99 1.77
CA ASP A 203 16.91 -9.40 3.12
C ASP A 203 15.67 -9.87 3.90
N LYS A 204 15.66 -11.16 4.23
CA LYS A 204 14.56 -11.81 4.96
C LYS A 204 14.34 -11.19 6.34
N ASN A 205 15.39 -10.70 7.00
CA ASN A 205 15.25 -10.10 8.33
C ASN A 205 14.45 -8.80 8.28
N ASN A 206 14.63 -7.99 7.24
CA ASN A 206 13.84 -6.77 7.05
C ASN A 206 12.37 -7.09 6.78
N LEU A 207 12.11 -8.13 5.97
CA LEU A 207 10.74 -8.57 5.67
C LEU A 207 10.06 -9.09 6.95
N GLU A 208 10.72 -9.98 7.69
CA GLU A 208 10.20 -10.53 8.94
C GLU A 208 9.93 -9.47 10.00
N LYS A 209 10.85 -8.50 10.16
CA LYS A 209 10.67 -7.40 11.10
C LYS A 209 9.42 -6.59 10.76
N ASP A 210 9.31 -6.12 9.53
CA ASP A 210 8.19 -5.28 9.11
C ASP A 210 6.86 -6.08 9.12
N PHE A 211 6.90 -7.38 8.84
CA PHE A 211 5.73 -8.27 8.92
C PHE A 211 5.22 -8.41 10.36
N LYS A 212 6.13 -8.58 11.33
CA LYS A 212 5.80 -8.59 12.76
C LYS A 212 5.26 -7.22 13.22
N ASP A 213 5.80 -6.13 12.69
CA ASP A 213 5.29 -4.79 12.96
C ASP A 213 3.83 -4.64 12.45
N LEU A 214 3.47 -5.20 11.28
CA LEU A 214 2.08 -5.23 10.80
C LEU A 214 1.15 -6.08 11.67
N LEU A 215 1.62 -7.23 12.17
CA LEU A 215 0.85 -8.06 13.10
C LEU A 215 0.56 -7.33 14.40
N LYS A 216 1.58 -6.68 14.99
CA LYS A 216 1.45 -5.92 16.23
C LYS A 216 0.49 -4.73 16.09
N LYS A 217 0.47 -4.12 14.91
CA LYS A 217 -0.45 -3.01 14.57
C LYS A 217 -1.84 -3.48 14.14
N GLU A 218 -2.11 -4.78 14.14
CA GLU A 218 -3.39 -5.36 13.69
C GLU A 218 -3.77 -4.93 12.26
N VAL A 219 -2.78 -4.82 11.37
CA VAL A 219 -3.02 -4.54 9.94
C VAL A 219 -3.28 -5.84 9.18
N ILE A 220 -2.60 -6.91 9.58
CA ILE A 220 -2.76 -8.26 9.05
C ILE A 220 -3.12 -9.21 10.19
N CYS A 221 -3.82 -10.30 9.87
CA CYS A 221 -4.10 -11.34 10.83
C CYS A 221 -3.98 -12.73 10.21
N LEU A 222 -3.73 -13.72 11.08
CA LEU A 222 -3.92 -15.13 10.79
C LEU A 222 -5.34 -15.49 11.26
N PRO A 223 -6.28 -15.82 10.38
CA PRO A 223 -7.63 -16.18 10.77
C PRO A 223 -7.62 -17.45 11.61
N SER A 224 -8.40 -17.46 12.68
CA SER A 224 -8.53 -18.58 13.61
C SER A 224 -9.34 -19.72 13.00
N GLN A 225 -8.75 -20.58 12.15
CA GLN A 225 -9.33 -21.87 11.77
C GLN A 225 -8.25 -22.95 11.60
N ASP A 226 -8.55 -24.15 12.13
CA ASP A 226 -7.61 -25.26 12.37
C ASP A 226 -6.95 -25.91 11.15
N ASN A 227 -7.29 -25.54 9.90
CA ASN A 227 -6.85 -26.31 8.72
C ASN A 227 -6.43 -25.47 7.50
N SER A 228 -6.27 -24.15 7.63
CA SER A 228 -5.68 -23.35 6.54
C SER A 228 -4.14 -23.43 6.62
N PRO A 229 -3.41 -23.48 5.48
CA PRO A 229 -1.99 -23.14 5.48
C PRO A 229 -1.80 -21.80 6.20
N GLU A 230 -0.62 -21.58 6.79
CA GLU A 230 -0.23 -20.37 7.55
C GLU A 230 -0.29 -19.07 6.70
N GLN A 231 -1.49 -18.70 6.26
CA GLN A 231 -1.77 -17.58 5.38
C GLN A 231 -2.38 -16.44 6.18
N TYR A 232 -1.74 -15.30 6.06
CA TYR A 232 -2.16 -14.04 6.62
C TYR A 232 -2.98 -13.27 5.59
N PHE A 233 -3.85 -12.40 6.09
CA PHE A 233 -4.71 -11.56 5.29
C PHE A 233 -4.69 -10.14 5.82
N LEU A 234 -4.96 -9.17 4.94
CA LEU A 234 -5.26 -7.81 5.35
C LEU A 234 -6.60 -7.80 6.11
N ILE A 235 -6.62 -7.23 7.32
CA ILE A 235 -7.85 -7.15 8.13
C ILE A 235 -8.94 -6.37 7.40
N SER A 236 -8.57 -5.34 6.63
CA SER A 236 -9.50 -4.56 5.81
C SER A 236 -10.28 -5.43 4.82
N GLU A 237 -9.65 -6.44 4.21
CA GLU A 237 -10.29 -7.31 3.22
C GLU A 237 -11.18 -8.36 3.88
N ILE A 238 -10.81 -8.83 5.07
CA ILE A 238 -11.67 -9.69 5.89
C ILE A 238 -12.94 -8.93 6.31
N ARG A 239 -12.80 -7.71 6.84
CA ARG A 239 -13.94 -6.90 7.30
C ARG A 239 -14.94 -6.60 6.19
N LYS A 240 -14.47 -6.17 5.01
CA LYS A 240 -15.33 -5.97 3.83
C LYS A 240 -16.15 -7.21 3.49
N THR A 241 -15.53 -8.40 3.57
CA THR A 241 -16.22 -9.68 3.28
C THR A 241 -17.30 -9.97 4.31
N MET A 242 -17.05 -9.68 5.59
CA MET A 242 -18.05 -9.86 6.66
C MET A 242 -19.20 -8.85 6.56
N GLU A 243 -18.91 -7.60 6.23
CA GLU A 243 -19.91 -6.54 6.06
C GLU A 243 -20.86 -6.83 4.90
N MET A 244 -20.35 -7.23 3.72
CA MET A 244 -21.17 -7.61 2.56
C MET A 244 -22.13 -8.78 2.85
N LYS A 245 -21.80 -9.66 3.79
CA LYS A 245 -22.70 -10.76 4.20
C LYS A 245 -23.84 -10.30 5.09
N ASN A 246 -23.63 -9.25 5.89
CA ASN A 246 -24.67 -8.70 6.76
C ASN A 246 -25.65 -7.80 6.02
N THR A 247 -25.26 -7.22 4.87
CA THR A 247 -26.15 -6.38 4.05
C THR A 247 -27.03 -7.19 3.09
N ASN A 248 -26.65 -8.43 2.78
CA ASN A 248 -27.39 -9.34 1.87
C ASN A 248 -28.27 -10.37 2.63
N ARG A 249 -28.55 -10.14 3.92
CA ARG A 249 -29.51 -10.89 4.73
C ARG A 249 -30.69 -10.01 5.06
#